data_AF-A0A0J7IET2-F1
#
_entry.id   AF-A0A0J7IET2-F1
#
_cell.length_a   1.000
_cell.length_b   1.000
_cell.length_c   1.000
_cell.angle_alpha   90.00
_cell.angle_beta   90.00
_cell.angle_gamma   90.00
#
_symmetry.space_group_name_H-M   'P 1'
#
loop_
_entity.id
_entity.type
_entity.pdbx_description
1 polymer ?
#
loop_
_entity_poly.entity_id
_entity_poly.type
_entity_poly.pdbx_seq_one_letter_code
_entity_poly.pdbx_strand_id
1 'polypeptide(L)'
;MATRITITDSGQTQTLNGPLAPDTPDDSLQRISEVYFAKKTTTDNGTRVSFTKIDSAHAQQDHQNQNQNLPYDSILGKTVYLIIETSNMQTLSIDAVIRPSANTLTDNTETLQLMRFLSPDRYEAQRLFTVQVGNFDALNNNAGSHTHYTNLSDHINKAIIKLQLRPDGRAIFDEWSGRLGENTVNLEVAVERTDNSPCAYKDGQEEVNGAGIFLNDDTGRFRVVNKNIYTIHHGSNAYNTLTETNTGERRRIQKVLNTHSTEVIYFYYDQNDNEHRICSRTKETVTRKRRVNTIPPVAQRGELTQTISFTANRAAGENIDATQLLVYTNGTLGDGATDKWYANQPGTVELVDMDILANAGVGPQIFEAFNYNRDGVIIRYGFQHTRRRSIQPDLFSGFLGALAQFRQEGHSHYIVSQGFSYSDASCYPSAEHVNGEAGDLNLLTTQEDGVNTILTAANFDYDNAVILRNILFNFGFILGRSENFTNTSNASTADNVNTRLPHTTHTATPRHNNHLHIHGFAQISDIYA
;
A
#
# COMPACT_ATOMS: atom_id res chain seq x y z
N MET A 1 -33.18 -39.91 -19.20
CA MET A 1 -32.56 -39.13 -20.28
C MET A 1 -31.99 -37.88 -19.66
N ALA A 2 -30.67 -37.82 -19.50
CA ALA A 2 -29.99 -36.75 -18.79
C ALA A 2 -29.75 -35.56 -19.74
N THR A 3 -30.20 -34.38 -19.34
CA THR A 3 -30.01 -33.13 -20.09
C THR A 3 -28.57 -32.66 -19.91
N ARG A 4 -27.89 -32.44 -21.04
CA ARG A 4 -26.48 -32.05 -21.15
C ARG A 4 -26.37 -30.52 -21.05
N ILE A 5 -25.53 -30.00 -20.17
CA ILE A 5 -25.12 -28.59 -20.17
C ILE A 5 -23.66 -28.55 -20.64
N THR A 6 -23.38 -27.76 -21.68
CA THR A 6 -22.04 -27.50 -22.21
C THR A 6 -21.66 -26.09 -21.77
N ILE A 7 -20.60 -25.93 -20.97
CA ILE A 7 -20.04 -24.60 -20.70
C ILE A 7 -19.32 -24.16 -21.96
N THR A 8 -19.78 -23.07 -22.57
CA THR A 8 -19.12 -22.37 -23.68
C THR A 8 -18.94 -20.90 -23.30
N ASP A 9 -18.09 -20.16 -24.03
CA ASP A 9 -17.66 -18.76 -23.80
C ASP A 9 -18.81 -17.72 -23.73
N SER A 10 -20.07 -18.15 -23.83
CA SER A 10 -21.27 -17.35 -23.59
C SER A 10 -22.11 -18.03 -22.50
N GLY A 11 -22.15 -17.44 -21.30
CA GLY A 11 -22.72 -18.05 -20.10
C GLY A 11 -24.20 -18.39 -20.19
N GLN A 12 -24.61 -19.42 -19.43
CA GLN A 12 -26.01 -19.70 -19.08
C GLN A 12 -26.14 -20.33 -17.69
N THR A 13 -27.23 -20.00 -16.99
CA THR A 13 -27.59 -20.52 -15.66
C THR A 13 -28.77 -21.50 -15.77
N GLN A 14 -28.75 -22.60 -15.02
CA GLN A 14 -29.92 -23.49 -14.87
C GLN A 14 -29.99 -24.14 -13.47
N THR A 15 -31.20 -24.25 -12.91
CA THR A 15 -31.48 -24.81 -11.57
C THR A 15 -31.81 -26.31 -11.65
N LEU A 16 -31.23 -27.13 -10.76
CA LEU A 16 -31.53 -28.56 -10.63
C LEU A 16 -32.07 -28.89 -9.23
N ASN A 17 -33.06 -29.78 -9.15
CA ASN A 17 -33.59 -30.31 -7.90
C ASN A 17 -32.64 -31.37 -7.32
N GLY A 18 -32.32 -31.28 -6.02
CA GLY A 18 -31.34 -32.15 -5.35
C GLY A 18 -31.87 -33.54 -4.97
N PRO A 19 -31.01 -34.58 -4.96
CA PRO A 19 -31.36 -35.90 -4.44
C PRO A 19 -31.29 -35.97 -2.89
N LEU A 20 -32.06 -36.90 -2.34
CA LEU A 20 -32.14 -37.24 -0.91
C LEU A 20 -30.83 -37.90 -0.42
N ALA A 21 -30.36 -37.47 0.75
CA ALA A 21 -29.12 -37.93 1.38
C ALA A 21 -29.18 -39.36 1.93
N PRO A 22 -28.06 -40.12 1.90
CA PRO A 22 -27.76 -41.18 2.86
C PRO A 22 -26.79 -40.73 3.97
N ASP A 23 -26.92 -41.38 5.13
CA ASP A 23 -26.13 -41.19 6.36
C ASP A 23 -24.74 -41.84 6.26
N THR A 24 -23.76 -41.14 5.69
CA THR A 24 -22.32 -41.02 6.08
C THR A 24 -21.50 -40.52 4.87
N PRO A 25 -20.59 -39.54 5.03
CA PRO A 25 -19.69 -39.15 3.95
C PRO A 25 -18.84 -40.33 3.49
N ASP A 26 -18.99 -40.74 2.24
CA ASP A 26 -18.05 -41.65 1.60
C ASP A 26 -16.73 -40.90 1.37
N ASP A 27 -15.71 -41.27 2.15
CA ASP A 27 -14.38 -40.66 2.15
C ASP A 27 -13.53 -41.10 0.93
N SER A 28 -14.09 -41.91 0.02
CA SER A 28 -13.46 -42.29 -1.25
C SER A 28 -13.81 -41.37 -2.42
N LEU A 29 -14.81 -40.49 -2.26
CA LEU A 29 -15.26 -39.60 -3.33
C LEU A 29 -14.17 -38.61 -3.72
N GLN A 30 -14.02 -38.37 -5.02
CA GLN A 30 -13.25 -37.23 -5.52
C GLN A 30 -14.07 -35.97 -5.28
N ARG A 31 -13.58 -35.11 -4.39
CA ARG A 31 -14.37 -34.01 -3.84
C ARG A 31 -13.65 -32.68 -3.96
N ILE A 32 -14.40 -31.65 -4.34
CA ILE A 32 -14.03 -30.25 -4.09
C ILE A 32 -14.88 -29.77 -2.91
N SER A 33 -14.25 -29.67 -1.74
CA SER A 33 -14.94 -29.39 -0.48
C SER A 33 -15.17 -27.89 -0.27
N GLU A 34 -14.15 -27.08 -0.56
CA GLU A 34 -14.20 -25.64 -0.38
C GLU A 34 -13.50 -24.88 -1.51
N VAL A 35 -14.00 -23.67 -1.78
CA VAL A 35 -13.37 -22.70 -2.66
C VAL A 35 -13.45 -21.34 -1.99
N TYR A 36 -12.31 -20.66 -1.83
CA TYR A 36 -12.26 -19.36 -1.17
C TYR A 36 -11.10 -18.48 -1.65
N PHE A 37 -11.28 -17.17 -1.55
CA PHE A 37 -10.18 -16.22 -1.70
C PHE A 37 -9.44 -16.06 -0.37
N ALA A 38 -8.13 -15.88 -0.45
CA ALA A 38 -7.25 -15.79 0.70
C ALA A 38 -6.08 -14.82 0.48
N LYS A 39 -5.52 -14.38 1.60
CA LYS A 39 -4.15 -13.84 1.65
C LYS A 39 -3.18 -14.94 2.06
N LYS A 40 -1.97 -14.92 1.49
CA LYS A 40 -0.86 -15.74 1.96
C LYS A 40 -0.38 -15.19 3.31
N THR A 41 -0.11 -16.09 4.23
CA THR A 41 0.54 -15.81 5.51
C THR A 41 1.70 -16.77 5.69
N THR A 42 2.77 -16.30 6.30
CA THR A 42 3.96 -17.10 6.59
C THR A 42 4.34 -16.97 8.05
N THR A 43 4.82 -18.07 8.62
CA THR A 43 5.33 -18.13 10.00
C THR A 43 6.72 -18.77 10.00
N ASP A 44 7.32 -18.90 11.18
CA ASP A 44 8.63 -19.52 11.38
C ASP A 44 9.71 -18.89 10.49
N ASN A 45 9.80 -17.56 10.51
CA ASN A 45 10.71 -16.78 9.67
C ASN A 45 10.57 -17.09 8.16
N GLY A 46 9.32 -17.25 7.70
CA GLY A 46 9.00 -17.44 6.29
C GLY A 46 9.09 -18.89 5.81
N THR A 47 9.38 -19.87 6.67
CA THR A 47 9.52 -21.28 6.27
C THR A 47 8.23 -22.08 6.35
N ARG A 48 7.17 -21.54 6.96
CA ARG A 48 5.83 -22.15 6.90
C ARG A 48 4.88 -21.23 6.18
N VAL A 49 4.02 -21.77 5.34
CA VAL A 49 2.98 -21.03 4.62
C VAL A 49 1.59 -21.48 5.06
N SER A 50 0.64 -20.55 5.02
CA SER A 50 -0.78 -20.81 5.23
C SER A 50 -1.61 -19.78 4.45
N PHE A 51 -2.92 -20.01 4.41
CA PHE A 51 -3.86 -19.15 3.70
C PHE A 51 -4.94 -18.69 4.67
N THR A 52 -5.06 -17.37 4.83
CA THR A 52 -6.12 -16.78 5.65
C THR A 52 -7.26 -16.36 4.72
N LYS A 53 -8.46 -16.93 4.94
CA LYS A 53 -9.67 -16.61 4.18
C LYS A 53 -9.96 -15.11 4.22
N ILE A 54 -10.44 -14.58 3.09
CA ILE A 54 -10.97 -13.23 2.98
C ILE A 54 -12.45 -13.40 2.66
N ASP A 55 -13.32 -13.36 3.66
CA ASP A 55 -14.76 -13.54 3.44
C ASP A 55 -15.63 -12.96 4.56
N SER A 56 -16.95 -12.99 4.36
CA SER A 56 -17.93 -12.46 5.32
C SER A 56 -17.94 -13.10 6.71
N ALA A 57 -17.44 -14.33 6.85
CA ALA A 57 -17.30 -15.01 8.13
C ALA A 57 -15.95 -14.72 8.81
N HIS A 58 -14.97 -14.23 8.05
CA HIS A 58 -13.61 -13.92 8.48
C HIS A 58 -13.30 -12.43 8.27
N ALA A 59 -14.12 -11.56 8.88
CA ALA A 59 -13.91 -10.11 8.83
C ALA A 59 -12.49 -9.74 9.30
N GLN A 60 -11.85 -8.83 8.57
CA GLN A 60 -10.53 -8.36 8.93
C GLN A 60 -10.64 -7.41 10.13
N GLN A 61 -9.66 -7.39 11.02
CA GLN A 61 -9.63 -6.44 12.14
C GLN A 61 -8.74 -5.25 11.77
N ASP A 62 -9.28 -4.02 11.89
CA ASP A 62 -8.45 -2.83 11.94
C ASP A 62 -7.90 -2.69 13.36
N HIS A 63 -6.64 -3.07 13.58
CA HIS A 63 -6.04 -2.94 14.90
C HIS A 63 -5.59 -1.50 15.21
N GLN A 64 -5.74 -0.57 14.27
CA GLN A 64 -5.41 0.85 14.49
C GLN A 64 -6.51 1.58 15.26
N ASN A 65 -7.75 1.11 15.12
CA ASN A 65 -8.91 1.55 15.87
C ASN A 65 -9.52 0.32 16.52
N GLN A 66 -9.07 -0.02 17.74
CA GLN A 66 -9.36 -1.27 18.49
C GLN A 66 -10.83 -1.73 18.61
N ASN A 67 -11.80 -1.10 17.92
CA ASN A 67 -13.22 -1.46 17.85
C ASN A 67 -13.85 -1.36 16.43
N GLN A 68 -13.10 -1.25 15.33
CA GLN A 68 -13.66 -1.24 13.97
C GLN A 68 -13.30 -2.54 13.24
N ASN A 69 -14.27 -3.44 13.07
CA ASN A 69 -14.13 -4.55 12.12
C ASN A 69 -13.98 -3.93 10.73
N LEU A 70 -12.88 -4.21 10.04
CA LEU A 70 -12.82 -3.95 8.62
C LEU A 70 -13.83 -4.86 7.95
N PRO A 71 -14.60 -4.33 7.00
CA PRO A 71 -15.32 -5.21 6.11
C PRO A 71 -14.31 -6.15 5.42
N TYR A 72 -14.76 -7.34 5.04
CA TYR A 72 -13.97 -8.38 4.36
C TYR A 72 -13.66 -8.03 2.89
N ASP A 73 -13.51 -6.75 2.61
CA ASP A 73 -13.35 -6.19 1.29
C ASP A 73 -11.96 -6.48 0.75
N SER A 74 -11.92 -7.03 -0.45
CA SER A 74 -10.75 -6.94 -1.31
C SER A 74 -10.90 -5.78 -2.28
N ILE A 75 -9.79 -5.36 -2.87
CA ILE A 75 -9.73 -4.11 -3.65
C ILE A 75 -9.37 -4.45 -5.09
N LEU A 76 -10.00 -3.79 -6.05
CA LEU A 76 -9.60 -3.88 -7.46
C LEU A 76 -8.09 -3.60 -7.63
N GLY A 77 -7.42 -4.43 -8.41
CA GLY A 77 -5.96 -4.39 -8.59
C GLY A 77 -5.15 -5.19 -7.56
N LYS A 78 -5.74 -5.58 -6.42
CA LYS A 78 -5.04 -6.33 -5.39
C LYS A 78 -4.71 -7.75 -5.82
N THR A 79 -3.54 -8.24 -5.41
CA THR A 79 -3.16 -9.66 -5.53
C THR A 79 -3.84 -10.50 -4.44
N VAL A 80 -4.46 -11.60 -4.83
CA VAL A 80 -5.12 -12.57 -3.93
C VAL A 80 -4.79 -14.00 -4.36
N TYR A 81 -5.04 -14.96 -3.46
CA TYR A 81 -4.98 -16.38 -3.76
C TYR A 81 -6.39 -16.94 -3.82
N LEU A 82 -6.72 -17.70 -4.86
CA LEU A 82 -7.91 -18.56 -4.90
C LEU A 82 -7.46 -19.97 -4.51
N ILE A 83 -8.05 -20.48 -3.43
CA ILE A 83 -7.75 -21.81 -2.87
C ILE A 83 -8.95 -22.71 -3.14
N ILE A 84 -8.66 -23.89 -3.68
CA ILE A 84 -9.62 -24.96 -3.94
C ILE A 84 -9.18 -26.16 -3.12
N GLU A 85 -9.91 -26.49 -2.06
CA GLU A 85 -9.63 -27.64 -1.20
C GLU A 85 -10.33 -28.88 -1.75
N THR A 86 -9.60 -29.99 -1.77
CA THR A 86 -10.05 -31.23 -2.38
C THR A 86 -9.78 -32.45 -1.51
N SER A 87 -10.42 -33.57 -1.83
CA SER A 87 -10.10 -34.91 -1.31
C SER A 87 -10.02 -35.90 -2.46
N ASN A 88 -9.06 -36.82 -2.42
CA ASN A 88 -8.85 -37.86 -3.44
C ASN A 88 -8.58 -37.34 -4.88
N MET A 89 -8.05 -36.12 -5.01
CA MET A 89 -7.84 -35.45 -6.31
C MET A 89 -6.39 -35.01 -6.57
N GLN A 90 -5.42 -35.49 -5.80
CA GLN A 90 -4.01 -35.14 -6.00
C GLN A 90 -3.58 -35.41 -7.45
N THR A 91 -2.79 -34.49 -8.04
CA THR A 91 -2.31 -34.51 -9.43
C THR A 91 -3.38 -34.32 -10.52
N LEU A 92 -4.68 -34.29 -10.17
CA LEU A 92 -5.74 -33.93 -11.11
C LEU A 92 -5.75 -32.42 -11.37
N SER A 93 -6.29 -32.02 -12.51
CA SER A 93 -6.46 -30.61 -12.87
C SER A 93 -7.89 -30.15 -12.61
N ILE A 94 -8.00 -28.94 -12.06
CA ILE A 94 -9.24 -28.22 -11.83
C ILE A 94 -9.26 -26.99 -12.72
N ASP A 95 -10.41 -26.78 -13.35
CA ASP A 95 -10.75 -25.56 -14.07
C ASP A 95 -11.62 -24.68 -13.17
N ALA A 96 -11.29 -23.39 -13.11
CA ALA A 96 -12.04 -22.41 -12.34
C ALA A 96 -12.36 -21.18 -13.21
N VAL A 97 -13.56 -20.62 -13.04
CA VAL A 97 -13.97 -19.33 -13.60
C VAL A 97 -14.54 -18.45 -12.50
N ILE A 98 -14.25 -17.15 -12.58
CA ILE A 98 -14.67 -16.16 -11.58
C ILE A 98 -15.64 -15.19 -12.25
N ARG A 99 -16.78 -14.92 -11.63
CA ARG A 99 -17.82 -14.03 -12.18
C ARG A 99 -18.36 -13.09 -11.10
N PRO A 100 -18.85 -11.89 -11.45
CA PRO A 100 -19.51 -11.04 -10.50
C PRO A 100 -20.94 -11.57 -10.23
N SER A 101 -21.39 -11.49 -8.99
CA SER A 101 -22.75 -11.91 -8.61
C SER A 101 -23.84 -10.95 -9.12
N ALA A 102 -23.45 -9.77 -9.61
CA ALA A 102 -24.32 -8.72 -10.10
C ALA A 102 -23.65 -7.94 -11.23
N ASN A 103 -24.44 -7.20 -12.00
CA ASN A 103 -23.97 -6.40 -13.14
C ASN A 103 -23.22 -5.11 -12.75
N THR A 104 -22.97 -4.86 -11.46
CA THR A 104 -22.37 -3.62 -10.96
C THR A 104 -20.90 -3.43 -11.34
N LEU A 105 -20.22 -4.48 -11.80
CA LEU A 105 -18.81 -4.42 -12.23
C LEU A 105 -18.66 -4.35 -13.76
N THR A 106 -19.39 -5.18 -14.51
CA THR A 106 -19.18 -5.41 -15.95
C THR A 106 -20.43 -5.21 -16.82
N ASP A 107 -21.52 -4.62 -16.30
CA ASP A 107 -22.87 -4.57 -16.91
C ASP A 107 -23.52 -5.93 -17.18
N ASN A 108 -22.84 -7.03 -16.86
CA ASN A 108 -23.33 -8.40 -16.96
C ASN A 108 -22.78 -9.26 -15.80
N THR A 109 -23.06 -10.56 -15.82
CA THR A 109 -22.53 -11.54 -14.86
C THR A 109 -21.61 -12.56 -15.53
N GLU A 110 -20.98 -12.16 -16.64
CA GLU A 110 -20.07 -13.01 -17.39
C GLU A 110 -18.75 -13.22 -16.65
N THR A 111 -18.00 -14.24 -17.08
CA THR A 111 -16.68 -14.54 -16.53
C THR A 111 -15.73 -13.36 -16.68
N LEU A 112 -15.11 -12.98 -15.57
CA LEU A 112 -14.10 -11.94 -15.53
C LEU A 112 -12.82 -12.45 -16.20
N GLN A 113 -12.22 -11.60 -17.02
CA GLN A 113 -10.83 -11.78 -17.42
C GLN A 113 -9.94 -11.12 -16.36
N LEU A 114 -9.15 -11.92 -15.64
CA LEU A 114 -8.27 -11.45 -14.58
C LEU A 114 -6.81 -11.81 -14.86
N MET A 115 -5.89 -11.05 -14.27
CA MET A 115 -4.46 -11.31 -14.43
C MET A 115 -4.01 -12.46 -13.52
N ARG A 116 -3.59 -13.58 -14.12
CA ARG A 116 -2.99 -14.74 -13.44
C ARG A 116 -1.47 -14.64 -13.42
N PHE A 117 -0.84 -15.03 -12.32
CA PHE A 117 0.60 -15.29 -12.31
C PHE A 117 0.90 -16.65 -12.96
N LEU A 118 1.68 -16.66 -14.04
CA LEU A 118 2.25 -17.90 -14.60
C LEU A 118 3.63 -18.20 -14.06
N SER A 119 4.40 -17.15 -13.80
CA SER A 119 5.67 -17.19 -13.10
C SER A 119 5.75 -15.94 -12.21
N PRO A 120 6.74 -15.83 -11.31
CA PRO A 120 6.84 -14.70 -10.39
C PRO A 120 6.73 -13.35 -11.11
N ASP A 121 7.45 -13.19 -12.22
CA ASP A 121 7.53 -11.94 -12.98
C ASP A 121 6.61 -11.90 -14.23
N ARG A 122 5.75 -12.91 -14.46
CA ARG A 122 4.88 -12.99 -15.65
C ARG A 122 3.41 -13.13 -15.31
N TYR A 123 2.62 -12.25 -15.91
CA TYR A 123 1.17 -12.25 -15.82
C TYR A 123 0.52 -12.55 -17.16
N GLU A 124 -0.64 -13.19 -17.14
CA GLU A 124 -1.51 -13.36 -18.30
C GLU A 124 -2.97 -13.12 -17.96
N ALA A 125 -3.69 -12.50 -18.88
CA ALA A 125 -5.13 -12.32 -18.78
C ALA A 125 -5.82 -13.66 -19.05
N GLN A 126 -6.55 -14.19 -18.06
CA GLN A 126 -7.28 -15.46 -18.19
C GLN A 126 -8.73 -15.32 -17.74
N ARG A 127 -9.63 -15.98 -18.47
CA ARG A 127 -11.02 -16.21 -18.07
C ARG A 127 -11.19 -17.57 -17.38
N LEU A 128 -10.49 -18.57 -17.90
CA LEU A 128 -10.44 -19.94 -17.39
C LEU A 128 -9.08 -20.18 -16.72
N PHE A 129 -9.11 -20.56 -15.46
CA PHE A 129 -7.92 -20.85 -14.66
C PHE A 129 -7.79 -22.36 -14.48
N THR A 130 -6.86 -22.98 -15.21
CA THR A 130 -6.51 -24.40 -15.01
C THR A 130 -5.32 -24.53 -14.07
N VAL A 131 -5.48 -25.35 -13.03
CA VAL A 131 -4.46 -25.60 -12.00
C VAL A 131 -4.47 -27.08 -11.58
N GLN A 132 -3.29 -27.64 -11.33
CA GLN A 132 -3.15 -28.99 -10.80
C GLN A 132 -3.21 -29.00 -9.27
N VAL A 133 -3.96 -29.93 -8.69
CA VAL A 133 -4.01 -30.16 -7.23
C VAL A 133 -2.65 -30.66 -6.74
N GLY A 134 -2.11 -29.99 -5.73
CA GLY A 134 -0.78 -30.26 -5.17
C GLY A 134 0.36 -29.58 -5.93
N ASN A 135 0.08 -28.75 -6.94
CA ASN A 135 1.08 -27.87 -7.53
C ASN A 135 1.22 -26.59 -6.70
N PHE A 136 2.47 -26.21 -6.40
CA PHE A 136 2.80 -25.07 -5.53
C PHE A 136 3.47 -23.90 -6.26
N ASP A 137 3.43 -23.84 -7.59
CA ASP A 137 4.10 -22.80 -8.37
C ASP A 137 3.57 -21.39 -8.09
N ALA A 138 2.30 -21.28 -7.65
CA ALA A 138 1.72 -20.04 -7.16
C ALA A 138 2.46 -19.46 -5.94
N LEU A 139 3.27 -20.27 -5.25
CA LEU A 139 4.07 -19.92 -4.08
C LEU A 139 5.55 -19.67 -4.40
N ASN A 140 5.93 -19.67 -5.67
CA ASN A 140 7.29 -19.36 -6.08
C ASN A 140 7.70 -17.94 -5.67
N ASN A 141 8.90 -17.83 -5.10
CA ASN A 141 9.61 -16.56 -4.96
C ASN A 141 10.12 -16.08 -6.32
N ASN A 142 10.79 -14.92 -6.38
CA ASN A 142 11.32 -14.33 -7.60
C ASN A 142 12.39 -15.18 -8.32
N ALA A 143 12.98 -16.19 -7.63
CA ALA A 143 13.87 -17.18 -8.21
C ALA A 143 13.13 -18.41 -8.77
N GLY A 144 11.79 -18.42 -8.73
CA GLY A 144 10.99 -19.56 -9.20
C GLY A 144 10.96 -20.74 -8.23
N SER A 145 11.23 -20.52 -6.94
CA SER A 145 11.30 -21.60 -5.94
C SER A 145 10.30 -21.42 -4.79
N HIS A 146 9.77 -22.54 -4.32
CA HIS A 146 8.96 -22.68 -3.10
C HIS A 146 9.55 -23.71 -2.12
N THR A 147 10.78 -24.18 -2.35
CA THR A 147 11.37 -25.33 -1.62
C THR A 147 11.75 -25.03 -0.18
N HIS A 148 11.82 -23.75 0.20
CA HIS A 148 12.07 -23.32 1.57
C HIS A 148 10.85 -23.50 2.49
N TYR A 149 9.66 -23.73 1.93
CA TYR A 149 8.49 -24.05 2.73
C TYR A 149 8.54 -25.49 3.24
N THR A 150 8.53 -25.66 4.56
CA THR A 150 8.67 -26.96 5.23
C THR A 150 7.35 -27.70 5.40
N ASN A 151 6.22 -27.08 5.06
CA ASN A 151 4.87 -27.59 5.35
C ASN A 151 3.99 -27.75 4.11
N LEU A 152 4.58 -27.87 2.92
CA LEU A 152 3.82 -28.03 1.67
C LEU A 152 2.96 -29.31 1.66
N SER A 153 3.32 -30.32 2.44
CA SER A 153 2.48 -31.51 2.66
C SER A 153 1.08 -31.16 3.19
N ASP A 154 0.94 -30.08 3.97
CA ASP A 154 -0.33 -29.61 4.53
C ASP A 154 -1.26 -29.03 3.44
N HIS A 155 -0.74 -28.88 2.22
CA HIS A 155 -1.41 -28.24 1.09
C HIS A 155 -1.48 -29.13 -0.15
N ILE A 156 -1.07 -30.40 -0.06
CA ILE A 156 -1.03 -31.33 -1.21
C ILE A 156 -2.42 -31.59 -1.82
N ASN A 157 -3.47 -31.41 -1.03
CA ASN A 157 -4.86 -31.55 -1.46
C ASN A 157 -5.48 -30.20 -1.91
N LYS A 158 -4.66 -29.19 -2.20
CA LYS A 158 -5.13 -27.87 -2.63
C LYS A 158 -4.71 -27.59 -4.06
N ALA A 159 -5.63 -27.02 -4.83
CA ALA A 159 -5.32 -26.28 -6.04
C ALA A 159 -5.18 -24.79 -5.67
N ILE A 160 -4.06 -24.17 -6.05
CA ILE A 160 -3.69 -22.82 -5.59
C ILE A 160 -3.45 -21.92 -6.79
N ILE A 161 -4.25 -20.85 -6.91
CA ILE A 161 -4.13 -19.87 -8.00
C ILE A 161 -3.77 -18.52 -7.39
N LYS A 162 -2.67 -17.92 -7.84
CA LYS A 162 -2.32 -16.53 -7.52
C LYS A 162 -2.79 -15.62 -8.67
N LEU A 163 -3.59 -14.60 -8.37
CA LEU A 163 -4.16 -13.70 -9.36
C LEU A 163 -4.27 -12.26 -8.84
N GLN A 164 -4.47 -11.31 -9.74
CA GLN A 164 -4.81 -9.92 -9.42
C GLN A 164 -6.25 -9.63 -9.83
N LEU A 165 -6.99 -8.91 -8.98
CA LEU A 165 -8.39 -8.54 -9.19
C LEU A 165 -8.52 -7.38 -10.20
N ARG A 166 -8.01 -7.58 -11.41
CA ARG A 166 -7.99 -6.57 -12.46
C ARG A 166 -7.89 -7.20 -13.86
N PRO A 167 -8.35 -6.50 -14.91
CA PRO A 167 -8.07 -6.86 -16.29
C PRO A 167 -6.62 -6.47 -16.67
N ASP A 168 -6.23 -6.79 -17.90
CA ASP A 168 -4.91 -6.44 -18.46
C ASP A 168 -4.80 -4.96 -18.85
N GLY A 169 -5.88 -4.41 -19.42
CA GLY A 169 -5.91 -3.09 -20.02
C GLY A 169 -6.46 -2.01 -19.08
N ARG A 170 -5.78 -0.86 -19.08
CA ARG A 170 -6.18 0.34 -18.33
C ARG A 170 -7.62 0.77 -18.60
N ALA A 171 -8.04 0.77 -19.87
CA ALA A 171 -9.38 1.22 -20.26
C ALA A 171 -10.50 0.36 -19.64
N ILE A 172 -10.33 -0.96 -19.61
CA ILE A 172 -11.31 -1.89 -19.02
C ILE A 172 -11.31 -1.73 -17.49
N PHE A 173 -10.15 -1.51 -16.88
CA PHE A 173 -10.07 -1.24 -15.45
C PHE A 173 -10.79 0.06 -15.05
N ASP A 174 -10.59 1.13 -15.83
CA ASP A 174 -11.29 2.40 -15.61
C ASP A 174 -12.81 2.22 -15.75
N GLU A 175 -13.28 1.45 -16.74
CA GLU A 175 -14.70 1.09 -16.89
C GLU A 175 -15.24 0.33 -15.67
N TRP A 176 -14.55 -0.73 -15.23
CA TRP A 176 -14.94 -1.50 -14.04
C TRP A 176 -15.04 -0.62 -12.81
N SER A 177 -14.07 0.26 -12.63
CA SER A 177 -14.03 1.12 -11.46
C SER A 177 -15.01 2.28 -11.49
N GLY A 178 -15.30 2.84 -12.66
CA GLY A 178 -16.32 3.86 -12.83
C GLY A 178 -17.71 3.32 -12.55
N ARG A 179 -18.00 2.07 -12.97
CA ARG A 179 -19.25 1.38 -12.63
C ARG A 179 -19.36 1.05 -11.16
N LEU A 180 -18.27 0.51 -10.58
CA LEU A 180 -18.26 0.16 -9.17
C LEU A 180 -18.44 1.42 -8.31
N GLY A 181 -17.75 2.52 -8.62
CA GLY A 181 -17.86 3.78 -7.89
C GLY A 181 -17.59 3.57 -6.39
N GLU A 182 -18.52 3.98 -5.54
CA GLU A 182 -18.48 3.70 -4.09
C GLU A 182 -19.19 2.40 -3.70
N ASN A 183 -19.78 1.69 -4.66
CA ASN A 183 -20.48 0.43 -4.43
C ASN A 183 -19.50 -0.74 -4.25
N THR A 184 -20.08 -1.92 -4.01
CA THR A 184 -19.37 -3.17 -3.83
C THR A 184 -19.97 -4.25 -4.75
N VAL A 185 -19.19 -5.29 -5.06
CA VAL A 185 -19.66 -6.44 -5.82
C VAL A 185 -19.17 -7.73 -5.17
N ASN A 186 -20.01 -8.74 -5.05
CA ASN A 186 -19.55 -10.07 -4.63
C ASN A 186 -19.08 -10.87 -5.84
N LEU A 187 -18.09 -11.73 -5.64
CA LEU A 187 -17.65 -12.66 -6.68
C LEU A 187 -18.10 -14.08 -6.35
N GLU A 188 -18.46 -14.81 -7.39
CA GLU A 188 -18.75 -16.24 -7.36
C GLU A 188 -17.67 -17.00 -8.14
N VAL A 189 -17.46 -18.25 -7.77
CA VAL A 189 -16.50 -19.13 -8.46
C VAL A 189 -17.21 -20.40 -8.87
N ALA A 190 -17.14 -20.73 -10.15
CA ALA A 190 -17.54 -22.05 -10.65
C ALA A 190 -16.28 -22.87 -10.91
N VAL A 191 -16.29 -24.12 -10.45
CA VAL A 191 -15.16 -25.04 -10.55
C VAL A 191 -15.61 -26.41 -11.06
N GLU A 192 -14.78 -27.04 -11.87
CA GLU A 192 -14.98 -28.42 -12.32
C GLU A 192 -13.63 -29.10 -12.58
N ARG A 193 -13.64 -30.42 -12.75
CA ARG A 193 -12.46 -31.14 -13.22
C ARG A 193 -12.21 -30.85 -14.69
N THR A 194 -10.96 -30.57 -15.05
CA THR A 194 -10.56 -30.29 -16.44
C THR A 194 -10.87 -31.48 -17.39
N ASP A 195 -10.86 -32.71 -16.87
CA ASP A 195 -11.18 -33.91 -17.66
C ASP A 195 -12.69 -34.20 -17.80
N ASN A 196 -13.55 -33.32 -17.26
CA ASN A 196 -15.01 -33.44 -17.24
C ASN A 196 -15.55 -34.73 -16.60
N SER A 197 -14.74 -35.43 -15.81
CA SER A 197 -15.22 -36.58 -15.05
C SER A 197 -16.02 -36.12 -13.82
N PRO A 198 -16.95 -36.93 -13.31
CA PRO A 198 -17.73 -36.59 -12.12
C PRO A 198 -16.86 -36.24 -10.90
N CYS A 199 -17.35 -35.35 -10.04
CA CYS A 199 -16.85 -35.16 -8.68
C CYS A 199 -17.96 -34.68 -7.74
N ALA A 200 -17.74 -34.82 -6.43
CA ALA A 200 -18.63 -34.30 -5.40
C ALA A 200 -18.27 -32.86 -5.05
N TYR A 201 -19.26 -32.04 -4.73
CA TYR A 201 -19.10 -30.63 -4.36
C TYR A 201 -19.63 -30.37 -2.94
N LYS A 202 -18.93 -29.55 -2.16
CA LYS A 202 -19.28 -29.21 -0.77
C LYS A 202 -19.52 -30.50 0.04
N ASP A 203 -20.67 -30.62 0.70
CA ASP A 203 -21.11 -31.79 1.47
C ASP A 203 -21.95 -32.79 0.65
N GLY A 204 -21.93 -32.70 -0.68
CA GLY A 204 -22.68 -33.60 -1.56
C GLY A 204 -22.24 -35.06 -1.39
N GLN A 205 -23.18 -36.00 -1.43
CA GLN A 205 -22.91 -37.43 -1.18
C GLN A 205 -22.68 -38.25 -2.45
N GLU A 206 -22.70 -37.61 -3.62
CA GLU A 206 -22.58 -38.26 -4.94
C GLU A 206 -21.63 -37.45 -5.83
N GLU A 207 -20.89 -38.15 -6.70
CA GLU A 207 -20.15 -37.51 -7.78
C GLU A 207 -21.09 -37.18 -8.94
N VAL A 208 -21.09 -35.92 -9.36
CA VAL A 208 -21.97 -35.42 -10.42
C VAL A 208 -21.14 -34.82 -11.55
N ASN A 209 -21.69 -34.87 -12.76
CA ASN A 209 -21.09 -34.20 -13.92
C ASN A 209 -21.39 -32.69 -13.89
N GLY A 210 -20.44 -31.89 -14.39
CA GLY A 210 -20.55 -30.44 -14.52
C GLY A 210 -20.01 -29.68 -13.32
N ALA A 211 -20.07 -28.35 -13.38
CA ALA A 211 -19.42 -27.46 -12.41
C ALA A 211 -20.20 -27.24 -11.10
N GLY A 212 -19.46 -27.19 -10.00
CA GLY A 212 -19.93 -26.73 -8.70
C GLY A 212 -19.76 -25.21 -8.57
N ILE A 213 -20.73 -24.55 -7.97
CA ILE A 213 -20.70 -23.10 -7.74
C ILE A 213 -20.48 -22.82 -6.23
N PHE A 214 -19.54 -21.94 -5.96
CA PHE A 214 -19.13 -21.51 -4.62
C PHE A 214 -19.22 -19.99 -4.49
N LEU A 215 -19.29 -19.52 -3.25
CA LEU A 215 -19.41 -18.09 -2.88
C LEU A 215 -20.68 -17.41 -3.43
N ASN A 216 -21.71 -18.20 -3.78
CA ASN A 216 -22.98 -17.76 -4.36
C ASN A 216 -24.13 -17.65 -3.34
N ASP A 217 -23.83 -17.83 -2.06
CA ASP A 217 -24.78 -17.66 -0.95
C ASP A 217 -24.23 -16.66 0.09
N ASP A 218 -24.89 -16.50 1.23
CA ASP A 218 -24.47 -15.54 2.27
C ASP A 218 -23.33 -16.05 3.16
N THR A 219 -22.94 -17.32 3.02
CA THR A 219 -21.93 -18.00 3.84
C THR A 219 -20.55 -17.82 3.22
N GLY A 220 -19.78 -16.87 3.73
CA GLY A 220 -18.41 -16.63 3.27
C GLY A 220 -18.31 -15.91 1.93
N ARG A 221 -19.09 -14.83 1.73
CA ARG A 221 -18.99 -14.00 0.51
C ARG A 221 -17.63 -13.35 0.37
N PHE A 222 -17.12 -13.28 -0.86
CA PHE A 222 -15.97 -12.46 -1.20
C PHE A 222 -16.42 -11.18 -1.90
N ARG A 223 -16.08 -10.03 -1.33
CA ARG A 223 -16.55 -8.73 -1.80
C ARG A 223 -15.40 -7.89 -2.31
N VAL A 224 -15.62 -7.20 -3.42
CA VAL A 224 -14.65 -6.33 -4.09
C VAL A 224 -15.14 -4.89 -4.07
N VAL A 225 -14.22 -3.97 -3.78
CA VAL A 225 -14.45 -2.51 -3.70
C VAL A 225 -13.45 -1.75 -4.56
N ASN A 226 -13.77 -0.47 -4.81
CA ASN A 226 -12.92 0.43 -5.56
C ASN A 226 -12.11 1.37 -4.65
N LYS A 227 -10.78 1.24 -4.64
CA LYS A 227 -9.83 2.09 -3.90
C LYS A 227 -8.53 2.25 -4.68
N ASN A 228 -7.74 3.27 -4.34
CA ASN A 228 -6.34 3.36 -4.78
C ASN A 228 -5.50 2.49 -3.85
N ILE A 229 -4.54 1.74 -4.39
CA ILE A 229 -3.62 0.92 -3.59
C ILE A 229 -2.16 1.27 -3.85
N TYR A 230 -1.38 1.28 -2.78
CA TYR A 230 0.07 1.29 -2.81
C TYR A 230 0.56 0.00 -2.17
N THR A 231 1.29 -0.79 -2.96
CA THR A 231 1.94 -2.01 -2.52
C THR A 231 3.42 -1.70 -2.30
N ILE A 232 3.88 -1.84 -1.07
CA ILE A 232 5.22 -1.49 -0.60
C ILE A 232 5.91 -2.77 -0.16
N HIS A 233 7.09 -3.08 -0.69
CA HIS A 233 7.87 -4.26 -0.34
C HIS A 233 9.08 -3.89 0.50
N HIS A 234 9.35 -4.68 1.54
CA HIS A 234 10.65 -4.69 2.21
C HIS A 234 11.78 -4.94 1.20
N GLY A 235 12.94 -4.29 1.39
CA GLY A 235 14.07 -4.40 0.45
C GLY A 235 14.62 -5.81 0.26
N SER A 236 14.41 -6.71 1.24
CA SER A 236 14.83 -8.12 1.17
C SER A 236 13.67 -9.09 0.84
N ASN A 237 12.49 -8.59 0.48
CA ASN A 237 11.35 -9.45 0.15
C ASN A 237 11.63 -10.20 -1.18
N ALA A 238 11.86 -11.51 -1.08
CA ALA A 238 12.16 -12.37 -2.23
C ALA A 238 10.95 -12.66 -3.15
N TYR A 239 9.76 -12.18 -2.82
CA TYR A 239 8.53 -12.30 -3.60
C TYR A 239 8.17 -11.00 -4.33
N ASN A 240 8.96 -9.95 -4.14
CA ASN A 240 8.85 -8.73 -4.90
C ASN A 240 9.22 -9.00 -6.37
N THR A 241 8.23 -8.84 -7.25
CA THR A 241 8.34 -9.10 -8.69
C THR A 241 8.29 -7.82 -9.51
N LEU A 242 8.46 -6.67 -8.85
CA LEU A 242 8.57 -5.38 -9.53
C LEU A 242 9.86 -5.30 -10.33
N THR A 243 9.85 -4.42 -11.34
CA THR A 243 10.96 -4.25 -12.26
C THR A 243 12.23 -3.82 -11.54
N GLU A 244 13.36 -4.32 -12.03
CA GLU A 244 14.69 -3.88 -11.60
C GLU A 244 14.95 -2.47 -12.10
N THR A 245 15.59 -1.69 -11.25
CA THR A 245 16.20 -0.41 -11.59
C THR A 245 17.51 -0.65 -12.31
N ASN A 246 18.07 0.40 -12.92
CA ASN A 246 19.35 0.32 -13.62
C ASN A 246 20.54 -0.05 -12.71
N THR A 247 20.36 -0.03 -11.38
CA THR A 247 21.36 -0.45 -10.40
C THR A 247 21.25 -1.93 -10.01
N GLY A 248 20.31 -2.68 -10.61
CA GLY A 248 20.05 -4.09 -10.31
C GLY A 248 19.16 -4.31 -9.08
N GLU A 249 18.73 -3.25 -8.40
CA GLU A 249 17.78 -3.36 -7.29
C GLU A 249 16.35 -3.33 -7.81
N ARG A 250 15.47 -4.20 -7.28
CA ARG A 250 14.04 -4.15 -7.60
C ARG A 250 13.40 -2.92 -6.99
N ARG A 251 12.49 -2.31 -7.75
CA ARG A 251 11.61 -1.25 -7.23
C ARG A 251 10.85 -1.78 -6.02
N ARG A 252 10.64 -0.92 -5.02
CA ARG A 252 10.00 -1.32 -3.76
C ARG A 252 8.51 -1.01 -3.72
N ILE A 253 8.02 -0.20 -4.65
CA ILE A 253 6.65 0.32 -4.59
C ILE A 253 6.00 0.23 -5.96
N GLN A 254 4.76 -0.22 -5.98
CA GLN A 254 3.86 -0.15 -7.12
C GLN A 254 2.52 0.41 -6.66
N LYS A 255 1.82 1.11 -7.55
CA LYS A 255 0.49 1.62 -7.29
C LYS A 255 -0.52 1.14 -8.31
N VAL A 256 -1.79 1.11 -7.89
CA VAL A 256 -2.93 1.01 -8.78
C VAL A 256 -3.83 2.19 -8.48
N LEU A 257 -3.86 3.15 -9.42
CA LEU A 257 -4.64 4.36 -9.27
C LEU A 257 -6.03 4.21 -9.81
N ASN A 258 -6.99 4.68 -9.00
CA ASN A 258 -8.38 4.77 -9.36
C ASN A 258 -8.87 6.21 -9.35
N THR A 259 -9.30 6.71 -10.52
CA THR A 259 -9.83 8.08 -10.65
C THR A 259 -11.22 8.26 -10.06
N HIS A 260 -11.92 7.16 -9.79
CA HIS A 260 -13.27 7.14 -9.21
C HIS A 260 -13.27 6.90 -7.70
N SER A 261 -12.11 6.93 -7.05
CA SER A 261 -11.99 6.78 -5.60
C SER A 261 -11.03 7.82 -5.02
N THR A 262 -11.42 8.44 -3.92
CA THR A 262 -10.56 9.35 -3.13
C THR A 262 -9.84 8.62 -2.00
N GLU A 263 -10.16 7.36 -1.74
CA GLU A 263 -9.49 6.60 -0.70
C GLU A 263 -8.24 5.90 -1.24
N VAL A 264 -7.18 5.96 -0.44
CA VAL A 264 -5.88 5.35 -0.70
C VAL A 264 -5.55 4.41 0.44
N ILE A 265 -5.16 3.18 0.11
CA ILE A 265 -4.79 2.15 1.08
C ILE A 265 -3.33 1.74 0.84
N TYR A 266 -2.56 1.71 1.92
CA TYR A 266 -1.14 1.35 1.90
C TYR A 266 -0.98 -0.07 2.45
N PHE A 267 -0.44 -0.97 1.63
CA PHE A 267 -0.07 -2.32 2.02
C PHE A 267 1.45 -2.44 2.07
N TYR A 268 1.97 -2.98 3.15
CA TYR A 268 3.38 -3.32 3.29
C TYR A 268 3.55 -4.83 3.29
N TYR A 269 4.47 -5.35 2.49
CA TYR A 269 4.85 -6.75 2.45
C TYR A 269 6.23 -6.88 3.10
N ASP A 270 6.28 -7.59 4.24
CA ASP A 270 7.50 -7.76 5.02
C ASP A 270 8.56 -8.60 4.29
N GLN A 271 9.70 -8.87 4.94
CA GLN A 271 10.77 -9.69 4.36
C GLN A 271 10.34 -11.12 4.02
N ASN A 272 9.30 -11.64 4.67
CA ASN A 272 8.75 -12.99 4.47
C ASN A 272 7.51 -12.99 3.57
N ASP A 273 7.17 -11.85 2.99
CA ASP A 273 5.99 -11.62 2.14
C ASP A 273 4.65 -11.79 2.85
N ASN A 274 4.61 -11.47 4.15
CA ASN A 274 3.37 -11.25 4.88
C ASN A 274 2.79 -9.88 4.52
N GLU A 275 1.49 -9.85 4.24
CA GLU A 275 0.77 -8.61 3.96
C GLU A 275 0.33 -7.91 5.25
N HIS A 276 0.69 -6.63 5.34
CA HIS A 276 0.27 -5.70 6.38
C HIS A 276 -0.52 -4.55 5.77
N ARG A 277 -1.83 -4.48 6.04
CA ARG A 277 -2.62 -3.27 5.75
C ARG A 277 -2.20 -2.18 6.74
N ILE A 278 -1.40 -1.23 6.28
CA ILE A 278 -0.77 -0.23 7.14
C ILE A 278 -1.76 0.85 7.54
N CYS A 279 -2.43 1.51 6.60
CA CYS A 279 -3.45 2.51 6.90
C CYS A 279 -4.26 2.84 5.64
N SER A 280 -5.37 3.57 5.84
CA SER A 280 -6.13 4.21 4.75
C SER A 280 -6.18 5.72 4.95
N ARG A 281 -6.09 6.49 3.87
CA ARG A 281 -6.25 7.95 3.86
C ARG A 281 -7.17 8.40 2.74
N THR A 282 -7.94 9.45 3.00
CA THR A 282 -8.59 10.23 1.95
C THR A 282 -7.56 11.14 1.30
N LYS A 283 -7.45 11.08 -0.02
CA LYS A 283 -6.67 12.03 -0.81
C LYS A 283 -7.52 13.24 -1.15
N GLU A 284 -6.93 14.42 -1.01
CA GLU A 284 -7.53 15.69 -1.36
C GLU A 284 -6.83 16.26 -2.59
N THR A 285 -7.63 16.68 -3.57
CA THR A 285 -7.11 17.35 -4.77
C THR A 285 -7.12 18.84 -4.55
N VAL A 286 -5.93 19.45 -4.48
CA VAL A 286 -5.77 20.89 -4.29
C VAL A 286 -5.03 21.53 -5.47
N THR A 287 -5.18 22.84 -5.61
CA THR A 287 -4.48 23.59 -6.66
C THR A 287 -2.98 23.59 -6.37
N ARG A 288 -2.14 23.34 -7.40
CA ARG A 288 -0.69 23.40 -7.22
C ARG A 288 -0.26 24.81 -6.82
N LYS A 289 0.77 24.87 -5.99
CA LYS A 289 1.43 26.11 -5.61
C LYS A 289 2.86 26.15 -6.15
N ARG A 290 3.33 27.35 -6.40
CA ARG A 290 4.72 27.65 -6.71
C ARG A 290 5.21 28.76 -5.81
N ARG A 291 6.39 28.56 -5.22
CA ARG A 291 7.09 29.65 -4.53
C ARG A 291 7.57 30.71 -5.52
N VAL A 292 7.28 31.97 -5.25
CA VAL A 292 7.69 33.13 -6.04
C VAL A 292 8.31 34.19 -5.15
N ASN A 293 9.35 34.84 -5.69
CA ASN A 293 10.16 35.83 -5.00
C ASN A 293 9.71 37.28 -5.24
N THR A 294 8.46 37.43 -5.69
CA THR A 294 7.87 38.72 -6.04
C THR A 294 6.42 38.71 -5.61
N ILE A 295 5.95 39.85 -5.11
CA ILE A 295 4.53 40.05 -4.80
C ILE A 295 3.71 39.81 -6.09
N PRO A 296 2.86 38.78 -6.17
CA PRO A 296 2.02 38.55 -7.34
C PRO A 296 1.09 39.76 -7.55
N PRO A 297 0.84 40.21 -8.80
CA PRO A 297 -0.11 41.28 -9.09
C PRO A 297 -1.48 41.04 -8.44
N VAL A 298 -2.24 42.11 -8.12
CA VAL A 298 -3.57 42.00 -7.48
C VAL A 298 -4.48 41.03 -8.25
N ALA A 299 -4.51 41.12 -9.58
CA ALA A 299 -5.29 40.21 -10.43
C ALA A 299 -4.91 38.72 -10.29
N GLN A 300 -3.67 38.42 -9.85
CA GLN A 300 -3.15 37.06 -9.65
C GLN A 300 -3.19 36.58 -8.19
N ARG A 301 -3.35 37.48 -7.20
CA ARG A 301 -3.49 37.10 -5.78
C ARG A 301 -4.92 37.27 -5.24
N GLY A 302 -5.76 38.08 -5.87
CA GLY A 302 -7.09 38.42 -5.35
C GLY A 302 -7.04 39.40 -4.19
N GLU A 303 -8.12 39.43 -3.40
CA GLU A 303 -8.28 40.33 -2.25
C GLU A 303 -7.77 39.68 -0.98
N LEU A 304 -7.20 40.48 -0.07
CA LEU A 304 -6.72 39.99 1.23
C LEU A 304 -7.93 39.60 2.10
N THR A 305 -7.99 38.36 2.55
CA THR A 305 -9.07 37.87 3.42
C THR A 305 -8.65 37.73 4.87
N GLN A 306 -7.38 37.39 5.12
CA GLN A 306 -6.89 37.15 6.47
C GLN A 306 -5.41 37.56 6.61
N THR A 307 -5.06 38.04 7.80
CA THR A 307 -3.67 38.22 8.23
C THR A 307 -3.48 37.46 9.54
N ILE A 308 -2.56 36.50 9.55
CA ILE A 308 -2.22 35.69 10.71
C ILE A 308 -0.82 36.13 11.18
N SER A 309 -0.69 36.60 12.42
CA SER A 309 0.62 37.03 12.93
C SER A 309 1.46 35.86 13.45
N PHE A 310 2.78 36.02 13.48
CA PHE A 310 3.72 35.08 14.13
C PHE A 310 3.29 34.73 15.56
N THR A 311 2.84 35.72 16.33
CA THR A 311 2.39 35.52 17.71
C THR A 311 1.16 34.61 17.78
N ALA A 312 0.22 34.74 16.84
CA ALA A 312 -0.95 33.85 16.78
C ALA A 312 -0.54 32.41 16.43
N ASN A 313 0.44 32.23 15.52
CA ASN A 313 0.98 30.92 15.19
C ASN A 313 1.69 30.27 16.37
N ARG A 314 2.56 31.00 17.08
CA ARG A 314 3.23 30.52 18.31
C ARG A 314 2.24 30.24 19.44
N ALA A 315 1.25 31.09 19.64
CA ALA A 315 0.20 30.88 20.65
C ALA A 315 -0.60 29.60 20.37
N ALA A 316 -0.78 29.27 19.09
CA ALA A 316 -1.40 28.05 18.65
C ALA A 316 -0.39 26.87 18.51
N GLY A 317 0.83 27.03 19.02
CA GLY A 317 1.85 26.00 19.18
C GLY A 317 2.87 25.87 18.05
N GLU A 318 2.75 26.64 16.97
CA GLU A 318 3.58 26.47 15.78
C GLU A 318 4.83 27.35 15.84
N ASN A 319 6.02 26.76 15.67
CA ASN A 319 7.26 27.53 15.56
C ASN A 319 7.56 27.80 14.09
N ILE A 320 6.71 28.60 13.45
CA ILE A 320 6.90 29.02 12.06
C ILE A 320 7.85 30.20 12.06
N ASP A 321 9.01 30.10 11.41
CA ASP A 321 9.89 31.24 11.16
C ASP A 321 9.31 32.17 10.05
N ALA A 322 8.09 32.66 10.28
CA ALA A 322 7.36 33.61 9.43
C ALA A 322 6.70 34.69 10.30
N THR A 323 7.00 35.96 10.03
CA THR A 323 6.56 37.12 10.81
C THR A 323 5.05 37.35 10.74
N GLN A 324 4.43 37.02 9.61
CA GLN A 324 2.99 36.99 9.38
C GLN A 324 2.67 36.13 8.14
N LEU A 325 1.41 35.71 8.00
CA LEU A 325 0.87 35.03 6.83
C LEU A 325 -0.38 35.77 6.34
N LEU A 326 -0.31 36.30 5.12
CA LEU A 326 -1.38 36.97 4.40
C LEU A 326 -2.09 35.95 3.51
N VAL A 327 -3.37 35.74 3.72
CA VAL A 327 -4.22 34.82 2.95
C VAL A 327 -5.11 35.63 2.02
N TYR A 328 -5.18 35.24 0.75
CA TYR A 328 -6.00 35.93 -0.24
C TYR A 328 -7.14 35.05 -0.79
N THR A 329 -8.16 35.68 -1.37
CA THR A 329 -9.40 35.03 -1.83
C THR A 329 -9.17 33.89 -2.82
N ASN A 330 -8.12 33.98 -3.65
CA ASN A 330 -7.82 32.93 -4.62
C ASN A 330 -6.89 31.84 -4.08
N GLY A 331 -6.56 31.86 -2.78
CA GLY A 331 -5.67 30.92 -2.12
C GLY A 331 -4.19 31.28 -2.22
N THR A 332 -3.78 32.35 -2.92
CA THR A 332 -2.41 32.86 -2.84
C THR A 332 -2.09 33.24 -1.39
N LEU A 333 -0.87 32.94 -0.93
CA LEU A 333 -0.44 33.43 0.38
C LEU A 333 0.96 34.05 0.34
N GLY A 334 1.24 34.96 1.26
CA GLY A 334 2.50 35.69 1.33
C GLY A 334 2.82 36.14 2.74
N ASP A 335 4.06 36.52 3.00
CA ASP A 335 4.48 36.97 4.34
C ASP A 335 4.35 38.49 4.55
N GLY A 336 3.83 39.22 3.56
CA GLY A 336 3.55 40.65 3.64
C GLY A 336 4.75 41.58 3.82
N ALA A 337 5.98 41.06 3.78
CA ALA A 337 7.20 41.83 4.02
C ALA A 337 8.37 41.48 3.09
N THR A 338 8.43 40.24 2.56
CA THR A 338 9.56 39.75 1.76
C THR A 338 9.16 39.18 0.39
N ASP A 339 10.13 38.52 -0.26
CA ASP A 339 10.09 37.72 -1.47
C ASP A 339 9.61 36.27 -1.20
N LYS A 340 8.68 36.06 -0.25
CA LYS A 340 8.19 34.71 0.11
C LYS A 340 6.70 34.57 -0.12
N TRP A 341 6.34 34.29 -1.38
CA TRP A 341 4.96 34.14 -1.83
C TRP A 341 4.72 32.77 -2.43
N TYR A 342 3.48 32.29 -2.36
CA TYR A 342 3.07 31.02 -2.93
C TYR A 342 1.82 31.28 -3.75
N ALA A 343 2.06 31.44 -5.04
CA ALA A 343 1.02 31.67 -6.03
C ALA A 343 0.51 30.34 -6.55
N ASN A 344 -0.74 30.34 -7.02
CA ASN A 344 -1.28 29.18 -7.71
C ASN A 344 -0.54 28.94 -9.02
N GLN A 345 -0.34 27.67 -9.34
CA GLN A 345 0.21 27.18 -10.58
C GLN A 345 -0.88 26.36 -11.31
N PRO A 346 -0.91 26.35 -12.66
CA PRO A 346 -1.80 25.46 -13.39
C PRO A 346 -1.65 24.00 -12.96
N GLY A 347 -2.78 23.30 -12.86
CA GLY A 347 -2.85 21.90 -12.45
C GLY A 347 -3.15 21.71 -10.96
N THR A 348 -3.32 20.44 -10.60
CA THR A 348 -3.64 20.02 -9.23
C THR A 348 -2.58 19.08 -8.69
N VAL A 349 -2.58 18.91 -7.36
CA VAL A 349 -1.80 17.90 -6.66
C VAL A 349 -2.72 17.15 -5.70
N GLU A 350 -2.50 15.85 -5.58
CA GLU A 350 -3.17 15.03 -4.57
C GLU A 350 -2.31 15.02 -3.30
N LEU A 351 -2.94 15.31 -2.17
CA LEU A 351 -2.31 15.26 -0.85
C LEU A 351 -3.08 14.31 0.07
N VAL A 352 -2.37 13.65 0.96
CA VAL A 352 -2.92 12.96 2.13
C VAL A 352 -2.36 13.61 3.37
N ASP A 353 -3.17 13.69 4.41
CA ASP A 353 -2.67 14.04 5.73
C ASP A 353 -1.97 12.82 6.36
N MET A 354 -0.85 13.06 7.03
CA MET A 354 0.01 12.07 7.65
C MET A 354 -0.34 11.87 9.13
N ASP A 355 -1.14 12.75 9.72
CA ASP A 355 -1.57 12.62 11.11
C ASP A 355 -2.76 11.66 11.21
N ILE A 356 -2.46 10.37 11.36
CA ILE A 356 -3.47 9.31 11.37
C ILE A 356 -4.19 9.26 12.71
N LEU A 357 -3.49 9.57 13.80
CA LEU A 357 -4.08 9.70 15.13
C LEU A 357 -4.85 11.02 15.32
N ALA A 358 -4.86 11.89 14.31
CA ALA A 358 -5.56 13.17 14.30
C ALA A 358 -5.21 14.04 15.51
N ASN A 359 -3.91 14.11 15.86
CA ASN A 359 -3.46 14.83 17.02
C ASN A 359 -3.53 16.34 16.79
N ALA A 360 -4.49 17.01 17.43
CA ALA A 360 -4.65 18.47 17.33
C ALA A 360 -3.45 19.28 17.85
N GLY A 361 -2.50 18.63 18.54
CA GLY A 361 -1.37 19.28 19.19
C GLY A 361 -0.33 19.82 18.23
N VAL A 362 0.10 21.06 18.44
CA VAL A 362 1.24 21.72 17.79
C VAL A 362 2.09 22.33 18.91
N GLY A 363 3.42 22.25 18.84
CA GLY A 363 4.26 22.64 19.97
C GLY A 363 5.67 22.05 19.98
N PRO A 364 6.48 22.38 21.01
CA PRO A 364 7.80 21.79 21.24
C PRO A 364 7.78 20.33 21.67
N GLN A 365 6.66 19.85 22.19
CA GLN A 365 6.48 18.43 22.48
C GLN A 365 6.31 17.63 21.18
N ILE A 366 6.78 16.38 21.21
CA ILE A 366 6.57 15.45 20.13
C ILE A 366 5.16 14.88 20.26
N PHE A 367 4.38 15.00 19.19
CA PHE A 367 3.05 14.42 19.09
C PHE A 367 3.11 13.19 18.20
N GLU A 368 2.68 12.04 18.73
CA GLU A 368 2.57 10.84 17.92
C GLU A 368 1.47 11.02 16.87
N ALA A 369 1.86 10.79 15.62
CA ALA A 369 1.00 10.91 14.45
C ALA A 369 0.56 9.54 13.95
N PHE A 370 1.39 8.53 14.17
CA PHE A 370 1.14 7.16 13.75
C PHE A 370 1.94 6.13 14.56
N ASN A 371 1.31 5.00 14.85
CA ASN A 371 1.90 3.88 15.55
C ASN A 371 1.25 2.56 15.11
N TYR A 372 1.74 2.02 14.00
CA TYR A 372 1.46 0.64 13.61
C TYR A 372 2.46 -0.28 14.30
N ASN A 373 1.99 -1.30 15.01
CA ASN A 373 2.84 -2.31 15.64
C ASN A 373 2.12 -3.65 15.62
N ARG A 374 2.48 -4.52 14.67
CA ARG A 374 1.83 -5.82 14.48
C ARG A 374 2.76 -6.81 13.79
N ASP A 375 2.76 -8.04 14.30
CA ASP A 375 3.43 -9.20 13.68
C ASP A 375 4.90 -8.91 13.31
N GLY A 376 5.61 -8.16 14.18
CA GLY A 376 7.01 -7.78 13.98
C GLY A 376 7.26 -6.58 13.07
N VAL A 377 6.21 -6.01 12.45
CA VAL A 377 6.30 -4.76 11.68
C VAL A 377 5.89 -3.58 12.55
N ILE A 378 6.79 -2.60 12.66
CA ILE A 378 6.57 -1.36 13.43
C ILE A 378 6.78 -0.17 12.52
N ILE A 379 5.77 0.71 12.43
CA ILE A 379 5.87 2.01 11.77
C ILE A 379 5.38 3.06 12.76
N ARG A 380 6.32 3.87 13.24
CA ARG A 380 6.06 4.86 14.29
C ARG A 380 6.71 6.19 13.95
N TYR A 381 5.91 7.25 13.90
CA TYR A 381 6.43 8.60 13.73
C TYR A 381 5.54 9.65 14.39
N GLY A 382 6.13 10.82 14.60
CA GLY A 382 5.47 11.97 15.18
C GLY A 382 5.81 13.27 14.47
N PHE A 383 5.15 14.33 14.90
CA PHE A 383 5.43 15.70 14.49
C PHE A 383 5.83 16.55 15.69
N GLN A 384 6.67 17.54 15.42
CA GLN A 384 6.93 18.64 16.36
C GLN A 384 6.93 19.96 15.61
N HIS A 385 6.56 21.04 16.31
CA HIS A 385 6.65 22.42 15.82
C HIS A 385 5.92 22.75 14.51
N THR A 386 5.01 21.89 14.04
CA THR A 386 4.48 22.00 12.67
C THR A 386 3.03 21.54 12.53
N ARG A 387 2.29 22.25 11.69
CA ARG A 387 1.01 21.78 11.09
C ARG A 387 1.17 21.27 9.67
N ARG A 388 2.38 21.32 9.12
CA ARG A 388 2.67 20.89 7.76
C ARG A 388 2.71 19.37 7.71
N ARG A 389 1.55 18.74 7.73
CA ARG A 389 1.38 17.27 7.85
C ARG A 389 0.81 16.66 6.57
N SER A 390 0.79 17.40 5.48
CA SER A 390 0.29 16.94 4.19
C SER A 390 1.44 16.60 3.26
N ILE A 391 1.29 15.51 2.53
CA ILE A 391 2.29 14.92 1.64
C ILE A 391 1.59 14.29 0.44
N GLN A 392 2.27 14.13 -0.69
CA GLN A 392 1.69 13.34 -1.79
C GLN A 392 1.62 11.85 -1.41
N PRO A 393 0.57 11.12 -1.85
CA PRO A 393 0.43 9.68 -1.60
C PRO A 393 1.66 8.85 -2.00
N ASP A 394 2.26 9.15 -3.16
CA ASP A 394 3.49 8.51 -3.63
C ASP A 394 4.61 8.63 -2.59
N LEU A 395 4.91 9.84 -2.13
CA LEU A 395 5.95 10.11 -1.15
C LEU A 395 5.63 9.46 0.20
N PHE A 396 4.36 9.45 0.59
CA PHE A 396 3.95 8.82 1.84
C PHE A 396 4.21 7.32 1.84
N SER A 397 3.96 6.64 0.72
CA SER A 397 4.25 5.22 0.58
C SER A 397 5.74 4.91 0.77
N GLY A 398 6.62 5.75 0.20
CA GLY A 398 8.06 5.61 0.40
C GLY A 398 8.49 5.89 1.84
N PHE A 399 7.87 6.88 2.49
CA PHE A 399 8.14 7.19 3.89
C PHE A 399 7.72 6.02 4.80
N LEU A 400 6.50 5.49 4.65
CA LEU A 400 6.02 4.33 5.40
C LEU A 400 6.92 3.10 5.22
N GLY A 401 7.30 2.79 3.98
CA GLY A 401 8.20 1.68 3.66
C GLY A 401 9.57 1.82 4.30
N ALA A 402 10.15 3.03 4.23
CA ALA A 402 11.44 3.31 4.84
C ALA A 402 11.42 3.13 6.37
N LEU A 403 10.37 3.60 7.03
CA LEU A 403 10.21 3.45 8.47
C LEU A 403 10.03 1.99 8.90
N ALA A 404 9.23 1.23 8.15
CA ALA A 404 9.02 -0.19 8.40
C ALA A 404 10.34 -0.97 8.29
N GLN A 405 11.08 -0.77 7.20
CA GLN A 405 12.36 -1.44 6.98
C GLN A 405 13.41 -1.04 8.01
N PHE A 406 13.54 0.26 8.33
CA PHE A 406 14.48 0.72 9.35
C PHE A 406 14.24 0.05 10.71
N ARG A 407 12.97 -0.15 11.09
CA ARG A 407 12.61 -0.89 12.31
C ARG A 407 12.92 -2.39 12.21
N GLN A 408 12.64 -3.02 11.08
CA GLN A 408 12.91 -4.46 10.88
C GLN A 408 14.42 -4.78 10.82
N GLU A 409 15.24 -3.82 10.42
CA GLU A 409 16.72 -3.90 10.48
C GLU A 409 17.27 -3.69 11.91
N GLY A 410 16.40 -3.49 12.91
CA GLY A 410 16.76 -3.48 14.34
C GLY A 410 16.95 -2.09 14.95
N HIS A 411 16.65 -1.02 14.22
CA HIS A 411 16.85 0.35 14.70
C HIS A 411 15.64 0.88 15.43
N SER A 412 15.78 1.45 16.63
CA SER A 412 14.67 1.81 17.53
C SER A 412 14.35 3.32 17.64
N HIS A 413 15.04 4.18 16.89
CA HIS A 413 14.86 5.65 16.86
C HIS A 413 13.47 6.12 16.50
N TYR A 414 12.80 6.86 17.39
CA TYR A 414 11.52 7.49 17.10
C TYR A 414 11.69 8.59 16.04
N ILE A 415 11.06 8.42 14.88
CA ILE A 415 11.19 9.37 13.78
C ILE A 415 10.22 10.52 13.95
N VAL A 416 10.74 11.73 13.98
CA VAL A 416 9.95 12.94 14.18
C VAL A 416 10.17 13.89 13.01
N SER A 417 9.08 14.35 12.41
CA SER A 417 9.13 15.33 11.33
C SER A 417 8.89 16.76 11.83
N GLN A 418 9.63 17.71 11.25
CA GLN A 418 9.39 19.15 11.39
C GLN A 418 8.42 19.67 10.31
N GLY A 419 7.92 18.77 9.45
CA GLY A 419 6.83 18.99 8.53
C GLY A 419 7.18 18.78 7.06
N PHE A 420 6.12 18.71 6.27
CA PHE A 420 6.07 18.63 4.81
C PHE A 420 5.32 19.87 4.30
N SER A 421 4.14 19.74 3.70
CA SER A 421 3.27 20.85 3.32
C SER A 421 2.07 21.02 4.25
N TYR A 422 1.44 22.19 4.21
CA TYR A 422 0.06 22.34 4.65
C TYR A 422 -0.90 21.63 3.68
N SER A 423 -2.14 21.42 4.11
CA SER A 423 -3.19 20.78 3.30
C SER A 423 -3.55 21.57 2.04
N ASP A 424 -3.27 22.87 2.01
CA ASP A 424 -3.45 23.72 0.84
C ASP A 424 -2.25 23.68 -0.14
N ALA A 425 -1.31 22.74 0.02
CA ALA A 425 -0.06 22.64 -0.75
C ALA A 425 0.99 23.74 -0.49
N SER A 426 0.78 24.66 0.45
CA SER A 426 1.79 25.66 0.82
C SER A 426 2.77 25.12 1.86
N CYS A 427 3.84 25.87 2.17
CA CYS A 427 4.82 25.39 3.16
C CYS A 427 5.66 26.48 3.85
N TYR A 428 5.07 27.64 4.15
CA TYR A 428 5.77 28.75 4.82
C TYR A 428 6.58 28.31 6.06
N PRO A 429 7.81 28.82 6.23
CA PRO A 429 8.57 29.70 5.32
C PRO A 429 9.43 28.92 4.29
N SER A 430 9.33 27.59 4.25
CA SER A 430 10.18 26.69 3.43
C SER A 430 9.95 26.90 1.94
N ALA A 431 11.01 26.77 1.14
CA ALA A 431 10.90 26.93 -0.29
C ALA A 431 10.47 25.66 -1.03
N GLU A 432 10.79 24.50 -0.48
CA GLU A 432 10.89 23.25 -1.24
C GLU A 432 9.80 22.25 -0.89
N HIS A 433 9.13 22.40 0.25
CA HIS A 433 8.07 21.48 0.68
C HIS A 433 6.74 21.75 -0.04
N VAL A 434 6.72 22.62 -1.04
CA VAL A 434 5.50 23.02 -1.74
C VAL A 434 4.89 21.80 -2.42
N ASN A 435 3.56 21.70 -2.46
CA ASN A 435 2.85 20.54 -3.01
C ASN A 435 3.18 19.21 -2.33
N GLY A 436 3.70 19.23 -1.09
CA GLY A 436 4.04 18.03 -0.33
C GLY A 436 5.19 17.24 -0.95
N GLU A 437 6.11 17.89 -1.68
CA GLU A 437 7.20 17.26 -2.46
C GLU A 437 8.50 17.04 -1.68
N ALA A 438 8.56 17.57 -0.46
CA ALA A 438 9.72 17.47 0.42
C ALA A 438 9.28 17.54 1.89
N GLY A 439 10.15 17.08 2.78
CA GLY A 439 9.92 17.14 4.21
C GLY A 439 11.22 17.23 5.01
N ASP A 440 11.08 17.69 6.25
CA ASP A 440 12.18 17.77 7.19
C ASP A 440 11.96 16.75 8.31
N LEU A 441 12.99 15.96 8.58
CA LEU A 441 13.05 15.02 9.70
C LEU A 441 14.05 15.54 10.74
N ASN A 442 13.77 15.33 12.02
CA ASN A 442 14.81 15.49 13.03
C ASN A 442 15.99 14.59 12.73
N LEU A 443 17.19 15.09 13.01
CA LEU A 443 18.37 14.24 13.05
C LEU A 443 18.22 13.21 14.18
N LEU A 444 18.78 12.02 13.98
CA LEU A 444 18.68 10.94 14.94
C LEU A 444 19.58 11.21 16.15
N THR A 445 19.08 10.88 17.33
CA THR A 445 19.83 10.95 18.59
C THR A 445 20.19 9.57 19.08
N THR A 446 21.29 9.45 19.82
CA THR A 446 21.69 8.19 20.49
C THR A 446 20.71 7.77 21.59
N GLN A 447 19.82 8.67 22.00
CA GLN A 447 18.73 8.39 22.95
C GLN A 447 17.50 7.79 22.27
N GLU A 448 17.44 7.80 20.94
CA GLU A 448 16.37 7.20 20.13
C GLU A 448 14.96 7.78 20.38
N ASP A 449 14.87 8.90 21.09
CA ASP A 449 13.64 9.53 21.56
C ASP A 449 13.03 10.54 20.57
N GLY A 450 13.74 10.82 19.48
CA GLY A 450 13.30 11.71 18.40
C GLY A 450 13.44 13.19 18.73
N VAL A 451 14.10 13.57 19.83
CA VAL A 451 14.32 14.98 20.16
C VAL A 451 15.21 15.67 19.11
N ASN A 452 15.02 16.97 18.92
CA ASN A 452 15.82 17.73 17.97
C ASN A 452 17.31 17.74 18.39
N THR A 453 18.21 17.55 17.42
CA THR A 453 19.65 17.69 17.61
C THR A 453 20.29 18.31 16.36
N ILE A 454 21.59 18.57 16.40
CA ILE A 454 22.38 19.12 15.30
C ILE A 454 23.53 18.19 14.90
N LEU A 455 24.02 18.30 13.66
CA LEU A 455 25.06 17.42 13.11
C LEU A 455 26.36 17.37 13.93
N THR A 456 26.69 18.43 14.67
CA THR A 456 27.90 18.53 15.49
C THR A 456 27.69 18.20 16.97
N ALA A 457 26.46 17.81 17.37
CA ALA A 457 26.16 17.50 18.75
C ALA A 457 26.70 16.13 19.16
N ALA A 458 27.13 16.00 20.41
CA ALA A 458 27.66 14.74 20.93
C ALA A 458 26.64 13.59 20.93
N ASN A 459 25.36 13.90 20.96
CA ASN A 459 24.29 12.91 20.93
C ASN A 459 23.72 12.65 19.53
N PHE A 460 24.26 13.27 18.47
CA PHE A 460 23.85 12.96 17.09
C PHE A 460 24.31 11.55 16.72
N ASP A 461 23.38 10.70 16.31
CA ASP A 461 23.62 9.32 15.93
C ASP A 461 23.87 9.22 14.41
N TYR A 462 25.14 9.42 14.03
CA TYR A 462 25.54 9.47 12.63
C TYR A 462 25.30 8.14 11.90
N ASP A 463 25.71 7.02 12.49
CA ASP A 463 25.65 5.71 11.82
C ASP A 463 24.21 5.32 11.50
N ASN A 464 23.28 5.51 12.44
CA ASN A 464 21.86 5.26 12.18
C ASN A 464 21.26 6.27 11.20
N ALA A 465 21.71 7.53 11.20
CA ALA A 465 21.26 8.51 10.22
C ALA A 465 21.73 8.18 8.79
N VAL A 466 22.94 7.61 8.63
CA VAL A 466 23.44 7.08 7.35
C VAL A 466 22.55 5.93 6.86
N ILE A 467 22.24 4.98 7.75
CA ILE A 467 21.39 3.83 7.42
C ILE A 467 19.98 4.30 7.00
N LEU A 468 19.32 5.10 7.85
CA LEU A 468 17.99 5.63 7.55
C LEU A 468 17.99 6.37 6.20
N ARG A 469 19.04 7.15 5.92
CA ARG A 469 19.11 7.91 4.67
C ARG A 469 19.25 7.04 3.43
N ASN A 470 20.05 5.97 3.50
CA ASN A 470 20.16 4.98 2.42
C ASN A 470 18.83 4.24 2.20
N ILE A 471 18.13 3.87 3.28
CA ILE A 471 16.80 3.26 3.18
C ILE A 471 15.82 4.23 2.50
N LEU A 472 15.77 5.50 2.93
CA LEU A 472 14.94 6.54 2.30
C LEU A 472 15.24 6.70 0.81
N PHE A 473 16.53 6.65 0.42
CA PHE A 473 16.95 6.68 -0.98
C PHE A 473 16.35 5.49 -1.76
N ASN A 474 16.46 4.28 -1.22
CA ASN A 474 15.94 3.07 -1.86
C ASN A 474 14.40 3.03 -1.95
N PHE A 475 13.70 3.75 -1.07
CA PHE A 475 12.24 3.94 -1.13
C PHE A 475 11.80 5.17 -1.94
N GLY A 476 12.73 5.81 -2.65
CA GLY A 476 12.42 6.81 -3.67
C GLY A 476 12.84 8.24 -3.34
N PHE A 477 13.22 8.58 -2.10
CA PHE A 477 13.73 9.91 -1.79
C PHE A 477 15.18 10.08 -2.29
N ILE A 478 15.37 10.24 -3.59
CA ILE A 478 16.70 10.17 -4.21
C ILE A 478 17.59 11.38 -3.91
N LEU A 479 17.03 12.48 -3.41
CA LEU A 479 17.76 13.70 -3.04
C LEU A 479 17.53 14.09 -1.58
N GLY A 480 18.46 14.87 -1.04
CA GLY A 480 18.38 15.45 0.28
C GLY A 480 19.34 16.63 0.44
N ARG A 481 19.20 17.37 1.54
CA ARG A 481 20.14 18.44 1.93
C ARG A 481 20.72 18.15 3.31
N SER A 482 22.00 18.45 3.44
CA SER A 482 22.77 18.36 4.70
C SER A 482 23.93 19.33 4.62
N GLU A 483 24.45 19.78 5.77
CA GLU A 483 25.71 20.52 5.82
C GLU A 483 26.90 19.57 5.90
N ASN A 484 28.08 20.07 5.56
CA ASN A 484 29.32 19.38 5.91
C ASN A 484 29.56 19.65 7.40
N PHE A 485 30.02 18.64 8.14
CA PHE A 485 30.23 18.76 9.59
C PHE A 485 31.42 17.93 10.04
N THR A 486 31.88 18.22 11.25
CA THR A 486 32.75 17.35 12.06
C THR A 486 32.09 17.15 13.40
N ASN A 487 31.98 15.91 13.83
CA ASN A 487 31.50 15.49 15.13
C ASN A 487 32.58 14.68 15.86
N THR A 488 33.56 15.40 16.43
CA THR A 488 34.64 14.78 17.23
C THR A 488 34.16 13.98 18.45
N SER A 489 32.89 14.15 18.84
CA SER A 489 32.27 13.45 19.95
C SER A 489 31.64 12.11 19.54
N ASN A 490 31.32 11.93 18.25
CA ASN A 490 30.86 10.67 17.68
C ASN A 490 31.92 10.17 16.69
N ALA A 491 32.94 9.51 17.22
CA ALA A 491 34.13 9.08 16.47
C ALA A 491 33.82 7.88 15.55
N SER A 492 32.95 8.06 14.56
CA SER A 492 32.95 7.23 13.36
C SER A 492 34.31 7.40 12.68
N THR A 493 34.96 6.30 12.30
CA THR A 493 36.34 6.30 11.74
C THR A 493 36.48 7.06 10.41
N ALA A 494 35.37 7.54 9.83
CA ALA A 494 35.34 8.29 8.57
C ALA A 494 35.11 9.80 8.72
N ASP A 495 34.84 10.30 9.94
CA ASP A 495 34.41 11.68 10.13
C ASP A 495 35.55 12.72 9.98
N ASN A 496 35.36 13.71 9.09
CA ASN A 496 36.23 14.86 8.85
C ASN A 496 35.42 16.09 8.39
N VAL A 497 36.06 17.23 8.11
CA VAL A 497 35.38 18.51 7.73
C VAL A 497 34.51 18.44 6.48
N ASN A 498 34.56 17.35 5.72
CA ASN A 498 33.73 17.10 4.54
C ASN A 498 32.70 15.99 4.76
N THR A 499 32.54 15.46 5.98
CA THR A 499 31.50 14.46 6.28
C THR A 499 30.14 15.02 5.98
N ARG A 500 29.31 14.19 5.35
CA ARG A 500 27.93 14.52 5.02
C ARG A 500 27.09 13.24 5.02
N LEU A 501 25.79 13.37 5.26
CA LEU A 501 24.86 12.26 5.08
C LEU A 501 24.82 11.82 3.60
N PRO A 502 24.68 10.51 3.32
CA PRO A 502 24.67 10.00 1.95
C PRO A 502 23.48 10.53 1.16
N HIS A 503 23.57 10.56 -0.18
CA HIS A 503 22.50 11.03 -1.06
C HIS A 503 21.99 12.45 -0.71
N THR A 504 22.88 13.31 -0.24
CA THR A 504 22.57 14.73 0.03
C THR A 504 23.53 15.68 -0.65
N THR A 505 23.04 16.89 -0.94
CA THR A 505 23.82 18.02 -1.43
C THR A 505 24.17 18.95 -0.28
N HIS A 506 25.44 19.40 -0.24
CA HIS A 506 25.88 20.39 0.73
C HIS A 506 25.08 21.70 0.61
N THR A 507 24.40 22.12 1.67
CA THR A 507 23.63 23.37 1.69
C THR A 507 23.83 24.12 3.01
N ALA A 508 24.66 25.17 3.00
CA ALA A 508 24.94 26.00 4.18
C ALA A 508 24.09 27.30 4.25
N THR A 509 23.32 27.62 3.21
CA THR A 509 22.40 28.77 3.21
C THR A 509 21.11 28.43 2.43
N PRO A 510 19.95 28.36 3.11
CA PRO A 510 19.79 28.38 4.56
C PRO A 510 20.50 27.20 5.25
N ARG A 511 20.69 27.26 6.56
CA ARG A 511 21.35 26.20 7.34
C ARG A 511 20.48 24.93 7.37
N HIS A 512 21.12 23.78 7.19
CA HIS A 512 20.55 22.42 7.24
C HIS A 512 21.34 21.54 8.22
N ASN A 513 21.85 22.12 9.30
CA ASN A 513 22.61 21.40 10.32
C ASN A 513 21.75 20.82 11.46
N ASN A 514 20.44 21.06 11.47
CA ASN A 514 19.52 20.71 12.56
C ASN A 514 18.32 19.83 12.12
N HIS A 515 18.33 19.35 10.87
CA HIS A 515 17.34 18.44 10.33
C HIS A 515 17.91 17.71 9.11
N LEU A 516 17.30 16.57 8.78
CA LEU A 516 17.49 15.91 7.50
C LEU A 516 16.36 16.34 6.56
N HIS A 517 16.73 17.07 5.50
CA HIS A 517 15.80 17.45 4.45
C HIS A 517 15.76 16.37 3.37
N ILE A 518 14.57 15.83 3.08
CA ILE A 518 14.33 14.80 2.06
C ILE A 518 13.46 15.35 0.94
N HIS A 519 13.86 15.12 -0.32
CA HIS A 519 13.12 15.60 -1.48
C HIS A 519 13.45 14.81 -2.75
N GLY A 520 12.87 15.24 -3.88
CA GLY A 520 13.16 14.70 -5.20
C GLY A 520 12.73 13.24 -5.32
N PHE A 521 11.47 12.95 -4.99
CA PHE A 521 10.99 11.58 -4.97
C PHE A 521 10.94 10.96 -6.38
N ALA A 522 11.44 9.73 -6.51
CA ALA A 522 11.38 8.97 -7.75
C ALA A 522 9.94 8.54 -8.05
N GLN A 523 9.49 8.74 -9.28
CA GLN A 523 8.13 8.42 -9.67
C GLN A 523 7.82 6.93 -9.51
N ILE A 524 6.69 6.62 -8.87
CA ILE A 524 6.16 5.26 -8.78
C ILE A 524 5.36 4.96 -10.05
N SER A 525 5.66 3.82 -10.68
CA SER A 525 4.87 3.35 -11.81
C SER A 525 3.51 2.83 -11.35
N ASP A 526 2.46 3.27 -12.04
CA ASP A 526 1.17 2.58 -11.99
C ASP A 526 1.32 1.18 -12.61
N ILE A 527 0.52 0.22 -12.17
CA ILE A 527 0.57 -1.16 -12.68
C ILE A 527 0.26 -1.26 -14.19
N TYR A 528 -0.39 -0.25 -14.77
CA TYR A 528 -0.69 -0.16 -16.20
C TYR A 528 0.28 0.73 -17.00
N ALA A 529 1.34 1.26 -16.36
CA ALA A 529 2.29 2.19 -16.97
C ALA A 529 3.33 1.51 -17.87
#